data_AF-A0A6V8LSW7-F1
#
_entry.id   AF-A0A6V8LSW7-F1
#
_cell.length_a   1.000
_cell.length_b   1.000
_cell.length_c   1.000
_cell.angle_alpha   90.00
_cell.angle_beta   90.00
_cell.angle_gamma   90.00
#
_symmetry.space_group_name_H-M   'P 1'
#
loop_
_entity.id
_entity.type
_entity.pdbx_description
1 polymer ?
#
loop_
_entity_poly.entity_id
_entity_poly.type
_entity_poly.pdbx_seq_one_letter_code
_entity_poly.pdbx_strand_id
1 'polypeptide(L)'
;MEFGTCTFEGAPEQGGMGWNAVDYTKQPPEIRGDLVRSERTQASYLNTVLEVFESMRLYAALAFTFVSPDAEHRREPRYDLDMASYALVKPIKQRPGDPTSDWHWEPKQAFHTLARAYRAAT
;
A
#
# COMPACT_ATOMS: atom_id res chain seq x y z
N MET A 1 7.36 15.78 5.35
CA MET A 1 5.95 15.41 5.62
C MET A 1 5.71 14.01 5.12
N GLU A 2 5.09 13.18 5.94
CA GLU A 2 4.78 11.78 5.59
C GLU A 2 3.41 11.69 4.92
N PHE A 3 3.28 10.85 3.90
CA PHE A 3 2.01 10.63 3.20
C PHE A 3 1.88 9.20 2.70
N GLY A 4 0.64 8.72 2.58
CA GLY A 4 0.34 7.38 2.11
C GLY A 4 -1.16 7.07 2.17
N THR A 5 -1.55 6.02 1.46
CA THR A 5 -2.89 5.42 1.57
C THR A 5 -2.82 3.92 1.30
N CYS A 6 -3.83 3.18 1.73
CA CYS A 6 -3.96 1.75 1.50
C CYS A 6 -4.29 1.43 0.02
N THR A 7 -4.25 0.14 -0.34
CA THR A 7 -4.32 -0.36 -1.72
C THR A 7 -5.73 -0.87 -2.09
N PHE A 8 -6.78 -0.15 -1.71
CA PHE A 8 -8.18 -0.48 -2.04
C PHE A 8 -9.01 0.75 -2.44
N GLU A 9 -10.15 0.53 -3.11
CA GLU A 9 -11.08 1.60 -3.48
C GLU A 9 -11.70 2.28 -2.26
N GLY A 10 -11.60 3.61 -2.15
CA GLY A 10 -12.07 4.34 -0.98
C GLY A 10 -11.07 4.40 0.18
N ALA A 11 -9.81 3.97 -0.02
CA ALA A 11 -8.76 4.05 0.99
C ALA A 11 -8.38 5.49 1.41
N PRO A 12 -8.28 6.49 0.50
CA PRO A 12 -7.93 7.86 0.87
C PRO A 12 -8.86 8.50 1.90
N GLU A 13 -10.15 8.17 1.84
CA GLU A 13 -11.21 8.67 2.73
C GLU A 13 -11.05 8.12 4.16
N GLN A 14 -10.35 7.01 4.34
CA GLN A 14 -10.04 6.42 5.65
C GLN A 14 -8.75 6.99 6.27
N GLY A 15 -7.98 7.77 5.52
CA GLY A 15 -6.75 8.42 5.99
C GLY A 15 -5.78 7.46 6.69
N GLY A 16 -5.31 7.84 7.87
CA GLY A 16 -4.39 7.04 8.70
C GLY A 16 -5.02 5.80 9.34
N MET A 17 -6.32 5.54 9.15
CA MET A 17 -7.04 4.41 9.75
C MET A 17 -7.31 3.27 8.77
N GLY A 18 -6.83 3.34 7.52
CA GLY A 18 -7.04 2.31 6.50
C GLY A 18 -6.49 0.92 6.89
N TRP A 19 -5.51 0.85 7.81
CA TRP A 19 -5.00 -0.41 8.37
C TRP A 19 -6.06 -1.19 9.16
N ASN A 20 -7.10 -0.52 9.69
CA ASN A 20 -8.20 -1.14 10.43
C ASN A 20 -9.18 -1.92 9.52
N ALA A 21 -8.88 -2.01 8.23
CA ALA A 21 -9.55 -2.88 7.26
C ALA A 21 -9.31 -4.37 7.53
N VAL A 22 -8.30 -4.74 8.34
CA VAL A 22 -8.01 -6.13 8.71
C VAL A 22 -8.69 -6.50 10.03
N ASP A 23 -9.38 -7.64 10.03
CA ASP A 23 -9.89 -8.30 11.22
C ASP A 23 -8.85 -9.28 11.78
N TYR A 24 -8.05 -8.78 12.73
CA TYR A 24 -7.06 -9.59 13.46
C TYR A 24 -7.66 -10.50 14.54
N THR A 25 -8.99 -10.46 14.75
CA THR A 25 -9.64 -11.39 15.70
C THR A 25 -9.86 -12.78 15.10
N LYS A 26 -9.70 -12.91 13.76
CA LYS A 26 -9.80 -14.17 13.02
C LYS A 26 -8.43 -14.84 12.82
N GLN A 27 -8.46 -16.15 12.61
CA GLN A 27 -7.27 -16.94 12.32
C GLN A 27 -7.50 -17.83 11.09
N PRO A 28 -6.87 -17.53 9.93
CA PRO A 28 -5.97 -16.40 9.69
C PRO A 28 -6.70 -15.03 9.72
N PRO A 29 -5.99 -13.90 9.89
CA PRO A 29 -6.57 -12.57 9.75
C PRO A 29 -7.19 -12.37 8.35
N GLU A 30 -8.27 -11.58 8.30
CA GLU A 30 -9.05 -11.40 7.08
C GLU A 30 -9.37 -9.93 6.83
N ILE A 31 -9.61 -9.58 5.58
CA ILE A 31 -10.15 -8.29 5.22
C ILE A 31 -11.63 -8.21 5.65
N ARG A 32 -12.00 -7.07 6.23
CA ARG A 32 -13.37 -6.76 6.63
C ARG A 32 -14.20 -6.35 5.41
N GLY A 33 -15.34 -7.01 5.23
CA GLY A 33 -16.27 -6.71 4.14
C GLY A 33 -15.69 -7.02 2.76
N ASP A 34 -16.28 -6.40 1.74
CA ASP A 34 -15.97 -6.68 0.33
C ASP A 34 -15.10 -5.57 -0.28
N LEU A 35 -13.92 -5.34 0.30
CA LEU A 35 -12.99 -4.36 -0.24
C LEU A 35 -12.47 -4.80 -1.62
N VAL A 36 -12.40 -3.83 -2.53
CA VAL A 36 -11.88 -4.01 -3.89
C VAL A 36 -10.45 -3.50 -3.96
N ARG A 37 -9.50 -4.39 -4.27
CA ARG A 37 -8.10 -4.03 -4.47
C ARG A 37 -7.96 -2.98 -5.58
N SER A 38 -7.23 -1.90 -5.31
CA SER A 38 -6.91 -0.89 -6.32
C SER A 38 -5.54 -0.26 -6.06
N GLU A 39 -4.52 -0.78 -6.76
CA GLU A 39 -3.20 -0.13 -6.80
C GLU A 39 -3.27 1.24 -7.50
N ARG A 40 -4.25 1.43 -8.39
CA ARG A 40 -4.50 2.71 -9.05
C ARG A 40 -4.92 3.78 -8.05
N THR A 41 -5.83 3.44 -7.13
CA THR A 41 -6.29 4.38 -6.10
C THR A 41 -5.12 4.88 -5.26
N GLN A 42 -4.26 3.96 -4.80
CA GLN A 42 -3.05 4.30 -4.07
C GLN A 42 -2.11 5.19 -4.89
N ALA A 43 -1.83 4.80 -6.14
CA ALA A 43 -0.92 5.53 -7.02
C ALA A 43 -1.41 6.95 -7.33
N SER A 44 -2.69 7.13 -7.62
CA SER A 44 -3.29 8.44 -7.89
C SER A 44 -3.19 9.35 -6.67
N TYR A 45 -3.53 8.85 -5.47
CA TYR A 45 -3.44 9.62 -4.24
C TYR A 45 -2.02 10.10 -3.97
N LEU A 46 -1.03 9.19 -4.04
CA LEU A 46 0.38 9.53 -3.85
C LEU A 46 0.87 10.58 -4.84
N ASN A 47 0.46 10.49 -6.12
CA ASN A 47 0.82 11.48 -7.13
C ASN A 47 0.25 12.86 -6.79
N THR A 48 -1.04 12.93 -6.48
CA THR A 48 -1.71 14.20 -6.16
C THR A 48 -1.11 14.86 -4.91
N VAL A 49 -0.84 14.08 -3.85
CA VAL A 49 -0.23 14.63 -2.64
C VAL A 49 1.19 15.11 -2.91
N LEU A 50 1.97 14.37 -3.71
CA LEU A 50 3.32 14.80 -4.08
C LEU A 50 3.31 16.10 -4.89
N GLU A 51 2.44 16.24 -5.89
CA GLU A 51 2.28 17.48 -6.67
C GLU A 51 1.95 18.69 -5.77
N VAL A 52 1.06 18.50 -4.80
CA VAL A 52 0.73 19.53 -3.81
C VAL A 52 1.95 19.88 -2.95
N PHE A 53 2.70 18.89 -2.47
CA PHE A 53 3.90 19.10 -1.67
C PHE A 53 5.01 19.83 -2.42
N GLU A 54 5.19 19.50 -3.70
CA GLU A 54 6.12 20.21 -4.60
C GLU A 54 5.70 21.67 -4.79
N SER A 55 4.41 21.95 -4.98
CA SER A 55 3.89 23.32 -5.12
C SER A 55 4.14 24.19 -3.87
N MET A 56 4.17 23.56 -2.68
CA MET A 56 4.43 24.22 -1.41
C MET A 56 5.93 24.38 -1.10
N ARG A 57 6.81 23.84 -1.97
CA ARG A 57 8.27 23.84 -1.78
C ARG A 57 8.70 23.24 -0.43
N LEU A 58 8.05 22.16 -0.02
CA LEU A 58 8.47 21.44 1.19
C LEU A 58 9.91 20.94 1.05
N TYR A 59 10.69 21.06 2.13
CA TYR A 59 12.06 20.57 2.16
C TYR A 59 12.15 19.05 1.93
N ALA A 60 11.16 18.27 2.39
CA ALA A 60 11.10 16.83 2.19
C ALA A 60 9.66 16.28 2.22
N ALA A 61 9.38 15.35 1.30
CA ALA A 61 8.15 14.55 1.21
C ALA A 61 8.54 13.07 1.25
N LEU A 62 7.98 12.31 2.21
CA LEU A 62 8.35 10.92 2.47
C LEU A 62 7.11 10.05 2.32
N ALA A 63 7.15 9.07 1.41
CA ALA A 63 6.12 8.04 1.37
C ALA A 63 6.23 7.16 2.62
N PHE A 64 5.08 6.81 3.21
CA PHE A 64 4.98 6.19 4.54
C PHE A 64 5.91 4.97 4.72
N THR A 65 5.87 4.00 3.81
CA THR A 65 6.66 2.78 3.96
C THR A 65 6.98 2.17 2.59
N PHE A 66 8.20 1.64 2.45
CA PHE A 66 8.58 0.87 1.26
C PHE A 66 7.90 -0.50 1.22
N VAL A 67 8.05 -1.33 2.27
CA VAL A 67 7.57 -2.73 2.35
C VAL A 67 6.95 -3.02 3.73
N SER A 68 5.91 -3.85 3.77
CA SER A 68 5.33 -4.42 5.00
C SER A 68 5.29 -5.94 4.89
N PRO A 69 6.36 -6.67 5.31
CA PRO A 69 6.51 -8.10 5.06
C PRO A 69 5.39 -9.00 5.63
N ASP A 70 4.72 -8.52 6.67
CA ASP A 70 3.60 -9.13 7.37
C ASP A 70 2.26 -8.97 6.62
N ALA A 71 2.14 -7.95 5.77
CA ALA A 71 0.97 -7.72 4.92
C ALA A 71 1.13 -8.42 3.56
N GLU A 72 1.07 -9.75 3.59
CA GLU A 72 1.17 -10.60 2.40
C GLU A 72 0.10 -10.26 1.35
N HIS A 73 0.50 -10.20 0.06
CA HIS A 73 -0.46 -10.17 -1.04
C HIS A 73 -0.98 -11.55 -1.38
N ARG A 74 -2.30 -11.69 -1.48
CA ARG A 74 -2.96 -12.93 -1.88
C ARG A 74 -3.97 -12.69 -3.01
N ARG A 75 -4.16 -13.71 -3.84
CA ARG A 75 -5.15 -13.67 -4.94
C ARG A 75 -6.58 -13.69 -4.43
N GLU A 76 -6.82 -14.34 -3.29
CA GLU A 76 -8.12 -14.36 -2.63
C GLU A 76 -8.30 -13.06 -1.84
N PRO A 77 -9.23 -12.15 -2.23
CA PRO A 77 -9.34 -10.81 -1.64
C PRO A 77 -9.55 -10.83 -0.13
N ARG A 78 -10.27 -11.83 0.38
CA ARG A 78 -10.52 -12.03 1.83
C ARG A 78 -9.23 -12.13 2.65
N TYR A 79 -8.14 -12.60 2.05
CA TYR A 79 -6.86 -12.78 2.74
C TYR A 79 -5.74 -11.90 2.15
N ASP A 80 -6.08 -10.96 1.28
CA ASP A 80 -5.11 -10.02 0.68
C ASP A 80 -4.79 -8.87 1.65
N LEU A 81 -4.00 -9.16 2.69
CA LEU A 81 -3.67 -8.18 3.73
C LEU A 81 -2.89 -6.99 3.18
N ASP A 82 -2.18 -7.16 2.07
CA ASP A 82 -1.53 -6.07 1.33
C ASP A 82 -2.50 -4.96 0.90
N MET A 83 -3.81 -5.26 0.76
CA MET A 83 -4.81 -4.21 0.50
C MET A 83 -4.82 -3.16 1.61
N ALA A 84 -4.67 -3.56 2.86
CA ALA A 84 -4.64 -2.65 4.01
C ALA A 84 -3.24 -2.04 4.26
N SER A 85 -2.26 -2.33 3.41
CA SER A 85 -0.89 -1.80 3.54
C SER A 85 -0.72 -0.47 2.81
N TYR A 86 0.04 0.42 3.44
CA TYR A 86 0.53 1.68 2.88
C TYR A 86 1.82 1.50 2.07
N ALA A 87 2.38 0.28 2.03
CA ALA A 87 3.64 -0.02 1.38
C ALA A 87 3.60 0.21 -0.13
N LEU A 88 4.73 0.64 -0.69
CA LEU A 88 4.95 0.82 -2.13
C LEU A 88 5.14 -0.51 -2.89
N VAL A 89 5.54 -1.57 -2.19
CA VAL A 89 5.71 -2.91 -2.75
C VAL A 89 4.82 -3.91 -2.03
N LYS A 90 4.48 -5.01 -2.71
CA LYS A 90 3.66 -6.09 -2.15
C LYS A 90 4.52 -7.33 -1.88
N PRO A 91 4.50 -7.91 -0.67
CA PRO A 91 5.15 -9.19 -0.40
C PRO A 91 4.41 -10.35 -1.06
N ILE A 92 5.15 -11.24 -1.72
CA ILE A 92 4.65 -12.46 -2.36
C ILE A 92 5.34 -13.65 -1.72
N LYS A 93 4.56 -14.55 -1.12
CA LYS A 93 5.07 -15.80 -0.56
C LYS A 93 4.94 -16.94 -1.57
N GLN A 94 5.93 -17.84 -1.60
CA GLN A 94 5.82 -19.07 -2.38
C GLN A 94 4.69 -19.99 -1.87
N ARG A 95 4.52 -20.06 -0.54
CA ARG A 95 3.45 -20.80 0.15
C ARG A 95 2.61 -19.80 0.96
N PRO A 96 1.46 -19.37 0.45
CA PRO A 96 0.62 -18.40 1.16
C PRO A 96 0.20 -18.86 2.55
N GLY A 97 0.29 -17.98 3.54
CA GLY A 97 -0.05 -18.28 4.94
C GLY A 97 0.98 -19.05 5.75
N ASP A 98 2.05 -19.55 5.13
CA ASP A 98 3.17 -20.18 5.84
C ASP A 98 4.15 -19.08 6.34
N PRO A 99 4.38 -18.94 7.66
CA PRO A 99 5.33 -17.95 8.19
C PRO A 99 6.79 -18.28 7.84
N THR A 100 7.09 -19.53 7.46
CA THR A 100 8.42 -20.01 7.07
C THR A 100 8.64 -20.02 5.56
N SER A 101 7.64 -19.60 4.77
CA SER A 101 7.78 -19.52 3.33
C SER A 101 8.83 -18.49 2.93
N ASP A 102 9.69 -18.86 1.99
CA ASP A 102 10.45 -17.91 1.20
C ASP A 102 9.50 -16.90 0.53
N TRP A 103 9.98 -15.67 0.39
CA TRP A 103 9.20 -14.57 -0.15
C TRP A 103 10.07 -13.57 -0.89
N HIS A 104 9.46 -12.87 -1.84
CA HIS A 104 10.02 -11.71 -2.52
C HIS A 104 8.99 -10.57 -2.50
N TRP A 105 9.36 -9.39 -2.97
CA TRP A 105 8.42 -8.29 -3.16
C TRP A 105 8.32 -7.91 -4.63
N GLU A 106 7.16 -7.39 -5.02
CA GLU A 106 6.90 -6.85 -6.35
C GLU A 106 6.46 -5.38 -6.25
N PRO A 107 6.90 -4.50 -7.17
CA PRO A 107 6.50 -3.11 -7.13
C PRO A 107 4.99 -2.96 -7.41
N LYS A 108 4.31 -2.11 -6.62
CA LYS A 108 2.94 -1.67 -6.93
C LYS A 108 2.97 -0.54 -7.95
N GLN A 109 1.81 -0.19 -8.50
CA GLN A 109 1.68 1.02 -9.33
C GLN A 109 2.18 2.29 -8.62
N ALA A 110 1.97 2.40 -7.31
CA ALA A 110 2.47 3.50 -6.47
C ALA A 110 4.00 3.65 -6.52
N PHE A 111 4.75 2.56 -6.45
CA PHE A 111 6.21 2.57 -6.59
C PHE A 111 6.63 3.20 -7.93
N HIS A 112 6.03 2.74 -9.04
CA HIS A 112 6.34 3.26 -10.37
C HIS A 112 5.96 4.73 -10.53
N THR A 113 4.86 5.16 -9.92
CA THR A 113 4.43 6.56 -9.94
C THR A 113 5.42 7.47 -9.25
N LEU A 114 5.83 7.14 -8.02
CA LEU A 114 6.83 7.95 -7.29
C LEU A 114 8.19 7.91 -7.98
N ALA A 115 8.62 6.75 -8.50
CA ALA A 115 9.88 6.64 -9.23
C ALA A 115 9.93 7.56 -10.47
N ARG A 116 8.81 7.67 -11.20
CA ARG A 116 8.70 8.60 -12.34
C ARG A 116 8.75 10.06 -11.89
N ALA A 117 8.03 10.42 -10.84
CA ALA A 117 8.01 11.78 -10.31
C ALA A 117 9.42 12.21 -9.83
N TYR A 118 10.10 11.37 -9.06
CA TYR A 118 11.46 11.66 -8.59
C TYR A 118 12.49 11.76 -9.71
N ARG A 119 12.31 11.00 -10.80
CA ARG A 119 13.15 11.15 -12.00
C ARG A 119 12.90 12.47 -12.73
N ALA A 120 11.68 13.00 -12.68
CA ALA A 120 11.32 14.25 -13.35
C ALA A 120 11.73 15.50 -12.55
N ALA A 121 11.89 15.37 -11.23
CA ALA A 121 12.33 16.43 -10.33
C ALA A 121 13.85 16.71 -10.37
N THR A 122 14.57 16.14 -11.35
CA THR A 122 16.03 16.29 -11.56
C THR A 122 16.30 17.23 -12.72
#